data_AF-L7TZL6-F1
#
_entry.id   AF-L7TZL6-F1
#
_cell.length_a   1.000
_cell.length_b   1.000
_cell.length_c   1.000
_cell.angle_alpha   90.00
_cell.angle_beta   90.00
_cell.angle_gamma   90.00
#
_symmetry.space_group_name_H-M   'P 1'
#
loop_
_entity.id
_entity.type
_entity.pdbx_description
1 polymer ?
#
loop_
_entity_poly.entity_id
_entity_poly.type
_entity_poly.pdbx_seq_one_letter_code
_entity_poly.pdbx_strand_id
1 'polypeptide(L)'
;MKHVVMGLFLALAVVGCGGTKDDDGGNDDPGKQGEGLCSASKACPSGQFCFNGLCAIGCQSNANCAADQYCDLEDTGMPAAFCKNKKAGTCSSNSQCLSNQICIEGLCSLKPPENPPTCNPNTSDFKDGCDTYSVCLDPDDQGSQKPYCASFAPCPEDGVCPTGLGGAVCNDGYLQNKGRFCMQGLCRENSNCPSSWNCVKPFSGAVLGFCSPGALGFPCTENSHCKSGQCFSAPGMMGACM
;
A
#
# COMPACT_ATOMS: atom_id res chain seq x y z
N MET A 1 14.92 2.96 -52.21
CA MET A 1 16.19 2.18 -52.10
C MET A 1 15.86 1.02 -51.16
N LYS A 2 15.69 -0.25 -51.59
CA LYS A 2 16.74 -1.30 -51.78
C LYS A 2 17.74 -1.37 -50.62
N HIS A 3 18.07 -2.50 -49.99
CA HIS A 3 17.59 -3.91 -50.04
C HIS A 3 17.09 -4.35 -48.64
N VAL A 4 16.25 -5.37 -48.39
CA VAL A 4 15.71 -6.52 -49.17
C VAL A 4 16.61 -7.77 -49.29
N VAL A 5 16.71 -8.54 -48.18
CA VAL A 5 17.04 -9.99 -48.03
C VAL A 5 16.27 -10.46 -46.76
N MET A 6 15.38 -11.47 -46.67
CA MET A 6 15.12 -12.76 -47.36
C MET A 6 15.72 -13.97 -46.61
N GLY A 7 14.85 -14.91 -46.19
CA GLY A 7 15.20 -16.13 -45.44
C GLY A 7 14.14 -16.50 -44.39
N LEU A 8 13.07 -17.29 -44.59
CA LEU A 8 12.58 -18.21 -45.63
C LEU A 8 12.54 -19.69 -45.15
N PHE A 9 11.33 -20.27 -45.10
CA PHE A 9 11.00 -21.71 -45.02
C PHE A 9 11.40 -22.49 -43.74
N LEU A 10 10.78 -23.64 -43.40
CA LEU A 10 9.77 -24.47 -44.10
C LEU A 10 8.76 -25.05 -43.08
N ALA A 11 7.53 -25.36 -43.51
CA ALA A 11 6.55 -26.09 -42.71
C ALA A 11 6.71 -27.62 -42.87
N LEU A 12 6.23 -28.40 -41.90
CA LEU A 12 5.89 -29.82 -42.09
C LEU A 12 4.78 -30.24 -41.11
N ALA A 13 3.63 -30.62 -41.66
CA ALA A 13 2.59 -31.35 -40.95
C ALA A 13 2.80 -32.85 -41.14
N VAL A 14 2.46 -33.66 -40.13
CA VAL A 14 2.38 -35.12 -40.26
C VAL A 14 1.03 -35.59 -39.73
N VAL A 15 0.36 -36.43 -40.51
CA VAL A 15 -0.93 -37.07 -40.19
C VAL A 15 -0.69 -38.57 -40.02
N GLY A 16 -1.32 -39.17 -39.00
CA GLY A 16 -1.47 -40.62 -38.82
C GLY A 16 -2.02 -40.90 -37.41
N CYS A 17 -3.27 -41.33 -37.22
CA CYS A 17 -3.96 -42.57 -37.64
C CYS A 17 -3.82 -43.74 -36.63
N GLY A 18 -4.87 -43.91 -35.82
CA GLY A 18 -5.49 -45.23 -35.56
C GLY A 18 -5.02 -46.02 -34.33
N GLY A 19 -6.00 -46.57 -33.59
CA GLY A 19 -5.79 -47.63 -32.60
C GLY A 19 -6.65 -47.49 -31.35
N THR A 20 -7.80 -48.17 -31.30
CA THR A 20 -8.62 -48.30 -30.08
C THR A 20 -8.11 -49.41 -29.15
N LYS A 21 -8.22 -49.17 -27.84
CA LYS A 21 -8.55 -50.17 -26.82
C LYS A 21 -8.93 -49.48 -25.51
N ASP A 22 -10.07 -49.88 -24.95
CA ASP A 22 -10.41 -49.69 -23.55
C ASP A 22 -9.55 -50.62 -22.68
N ASP A 23 -9.22 -50.21 -21.45
CA ASP A 23 -9.34 -51.01 -20.22
C ASP A 23 -8.82 -50.23 -18.99
N ASP A 24 -9.25 -50.68 -17.80
CA ASP A 24 -9.21 -50.00 -16.50
C ASP A 24 -7.84 -49.68 -15.87
N GLY A 25 -7.87 -48.71 -14.95
CA GLY A 25 -7.04 -48.73 -13.73
C GLY A 25 -5.67 -48.05 -13.85
N GLY A 26 -5.57 -46.78 -13.42
CA GLY A 26 -4.42 -45.93 -13.76
C GLY A 26 -3.97 -44.90 -12.72
N ASN A 27 -4.02 -45.23 -11.43
CA ASN A 27 -3.17 -44.62 -10.39
C ASN A 27 -3.34 -43.09 -10.15
N ASP A 28 -4.33 -42.72 -9.32
CA ASP A 28 -4.34 -41.41 -8.65
C ASP A 28 -3.06 -41.25 -7.80
N ASP A 29 -2.12 -40.45 -8.31
CA ASP A 29 -0.98 -39.96 -7.53
C ASP A 29 -1.48 -39.02 -6.41
N PRO A 30 -1.38 -39.38 -5.11
CA PRO A 30 -1.88 -38.55 -4.03
C PRO A 30 -1.11 -37.22 -3.89
N GLY A 31 0.00 -37.04 -4.63
CA GLY A 31 0.89 -35.89 -4.54
C GLY A 31 0.41 -34.57 -5.15
N LYS A 32 -0.71 -34.53 -5.91
CA LYS A 32 -1.06 -33.34 -6.74
C LYS A 32 -2.47 -32.74 -6.59
N GLN A 33 -3.14 -32.96 -5.46
CA GLN A 33 -4.34 -32.19 -5.04
C GLN A 33 -4.13 -31.40 -3.74
N GLY A 34 -2.87 -31.12 -3.38
CA GLY A 34 -2.50 -30.64 -2.04
C GLY A 34 -2.54 -29.13 -1.80
N GLU A 35 -2.48 -28.30 -2.85
CA GLU A 35 -2.36 -26.84 -2.74
C GLU A 35 -3.73 -26.17 -2.62
N GLY A 36 -4.18 -25.95 -1.37
CA GLY A 36 -5.41 -25.21 -1.07
C GLY A 36 -6.39 -25.89 -0.11
N LEU A 37 -6.18 -27.14 0.29
CA LEU A 37 -7.01 -27.84 1.30
C LEU A 37 -6.36 -27.84 2.69
N CYS A 38 -7.15 -27.62 3.74
CA CYS A 38 -6.73 -27.49 5.13
C CYS A 38 -7.60 -28.26 6.14
N SER A 39 -7.05 -28.47 7.33
CA SER A 39 -7.72 -29.14 8.45
C SER A 39 -7.07 -28.73 9.78
N ALA A 40 -7.59 -29.23 10.90
CA ALA A 40 -6.95 -29.07 12.21
C ALA A 40 -5.52 -29.64 12.30
N SER A 41 -5.15 -30.58 11.42
CA SER A 41 -3.80 -31.16 11.34
C SER A 41 -2.98 -30.66 10.15
N LYS A 42 -3.58 -29.89 9.23
CA LYS A 42 -2.93 -29.32 8.04
C LYS A 42 -3.26 -27.84 7.94
N ALA A 43 -2.38 -27.02 8.49
CA ALA A 43 -2.45 -25.56 8.39
C ALA A 43 -2.31 -25.09 6.93
N CYS A 44 -2.84 -23.89 6.66
CA CYS A 44 -2.63 -23.20 5.39
C CYS A 44 -1.23 -22.57 5.32
N PRO A 45 -0.76 -22.21 4.11
CA PRO A 45 0.40 -21.34 3.95
C PRO A 45 0.22 -20.02 4.72
N SER A 46 1.34 -19.42 5.16
CA SER A 46 1.32 -18.13 5.87
C SER A 46 0.60 -17.05 5.06
N GLY A 47 -0.25 -16.26 5.71
CA GLY A 47 -1.09 -15.25 5.03
C GLY A 47 -2.46 -15.78 4.59
N GLN A 48 -2.79 -17.02 4.97
CA GLN A 48 -4.06 -17.67 4.66
C GLN A 48 -4.66 -18.33 5.91
N PHE A 49 -5.99 -18.41 5.96
CA PHE A 49 -6.72 -19.09 7.03
C PHE A 49 -7.57 -20.23 6.48
N CYS A 50 -7.91 -21.19 7.33
CA CYS A 50 -8.73 -22.32 6.95
C CYS A 50 -10.22 -21.94 7.03
N PHE A 51 -10.87 -21.82 5.87
CA PHE A 51 -12.29 -21.54 5.74
C PHE A 51 -12.99 -22.71 5.04
N ASN A 52 -13.87 -23.41 5.75
CA ASN A 52 -14.61 -24.57 5.22
C ASN A 52 -13.73 -25.65 4.55
N GLY A 53 -12.53 -25.89 5.11
CA GLY A 53 -11.57 -26.87 4.58
C GLY A 53 -10.74 -26.38 3.39
N LEU A 54 -10.93 -25.12 2.95
CA LEU A 54 -10.14 -24.45 1.92
C LEU A 54 -9.28 -23.34 2.54
N CYS A 55 -8.08 -23.14 2.00
CA CYS A 55 -7.24 -22.02 2.37
C CYS A 55 -7.68 -20.75 1.67
N ALA A 56 -8.26 -19.84 2.44
CA ALA A 56 -8.68 -18.52 2.00
C ALA A 56 -7.58 -17.49 2.31
N ILE A 57 -7.35 -16.55 1.39
CA ILE A 57 -6.47 -15.39 1.64
C ILE A 57 -7.09 -14.53 2.74
N GLY A 58 -6.31 -14.20 3.76
CA GLY A 58 -6.78 -13.48 4.95
C GLY A 58 -6.32 -14.13 6.24
N CYS A 59 -6.90 -13.71 7.36
CA CYS A 59 -6.58 -14.24 8.69
C CYS A 59 -7.75 -14.13 9.67
N GLN A 60 -7.71 -14.91 10.75
CA GLN A 60 -8.63 -14.79 11.89
C GLN A 60 -7.88 -14.55 13.21
N SER A 61 -6.56 -14.76 13.22
CA SER A 61 -5.67 -14.55 14.35
C SER A 61 -4.21 -14.46 13.89
N ASN A 62 -3.32 -13.97 14.75
CA ASN A 62 -1.87 -13.94 14.48
C ASN A 62 -1.29 -15.33 14.14
N ALA A 63 -1.94 -16.44 14.53
CA ALA A 63 -1.50 -17.80 14.19
C ALA A 63 -1.71 -18.18 12.71
N ASN A 64 -2.43 -17.37 11.92
CA ASN A 64 -2.56 -17.54 10.46
C ASN A 64 -1.46 -16.80 9.68
N CYS A 65 -0.64 -15.99 10.36
CA CYS A 65 0.33 -15.10 9.76
C CYS A 65 1.77 -15.59 9.96
N ALA A 66 2.70 -15.09 9.13
CA ALA A 66 4.12 -15.30 9.38
C ALA A 66 4.56 -14.65 10.71
N ALA A 67 5.71 -15.06 11.27
CA ALA A 67 6.17 -14.59 12.57
C ALA A 67 6.40 -13.06 12.64
N ASP A 68 6.79 -12.46 11.52
CA ASP A 68 6.98 -11.03 11.28
C ASP A 68 5.68 -10.30 10.87
N GLN A 69 4.55 -11.00 10.83
CA GLN A 69 3.24 -10.49 10.47
C GLN A 69 2.22 -10.60 11.62
N TYR A 70 1.17 -9.80 11.57
CA TYR A 70 0.02 -9.83 12.47
C TYR A 70 -1.28 -9.83 11.67
N CYS A 71 -2.35 -10.31 12.29
CA CYS A 71 -3.67 -10.31 11.70
C CYS A 71 -4.41 -9.03 12.11
N ASP A 72 -4.63 -8.13 11.15
CA ASP A 72 -5.30 -6.87 11.43
C ASP A 72 -6.83 -7.03 11.42
N LEU A 73 -7.35 -7.45 12.58
CA LEU A 73 -8.78 -7.60 12.83
C LEU A 73 -9.52 -6.26 12.97
N GLU A 74 -8.79 -5.14 13.08
CA GLU A 74 -9.37 -3.79 13.14
C GLU A 74 -9.52 -3.19 11.73
N ASP A 75 -8.93 -3.80 10.70
CA ASP A 75 -9.13 -3.35 9.32
C ASP A 75 -10.52 -3.76 8.80
N THR A 76 -11.34 -2.74 8.57
CA THR A 76 -12.69 -2.86 8.01
C THR A 76 -12.73 -2.81 6.49
N GLY A 77 -11.56 -2.69 5.83
CA GLY A 77 -11.45 -2.83 4.39
C GLY A 77 -11.85 -4.22 3.88
N MET A 78 -12.20 -4.33 2.60
CA MET A 78 -12.55 -5.61 1.98
C MET A 78 -11.36 -6.17 1.17
N PRO A 79 -10.96 -7.44 1.36
CA PRO A 79 -11.47 -8.40 2.34
C PRO A 79 -11.06 -8.05 3.77
N ALA A 80 -11.97 -8.29 4.72
CA ALA A 80 -11.74 -8.02 6.14
C ALA A 80 -10.70 -8.99 6.72
N ALA A 81 -9.76 -8.44 7.48
CA ALA A 81 -8.64 -9.13 8.12
C ALA A 81 -7.68 -9.90 7.18
N PHE A 82 -6.50 -9.32 6.98
CA PHE A 82 -5.37 -9.94 6.27
C PHE A 82 -4.07 -9.81 7.07
N CYS A 83 -3.11 -10.69 6.79
CA CYS A 83 -1.81 -10.63 7.44
C CYS A 83 -1.00 -9.44 6.93
N LYS A 84 -0.70 -8.52 7.84
CA LYS A 84 0.14 -7.34 7.61
C LYS A 84 1.49 -7.52 8.26
N ASN A 85 2.53 -6.92 7.71
CA ASN A 85 3.84 -6.89 8.36
C ASN A 85 3.75 -6.10 9.66
N LYS A 86 4.30 -6.63 10.76
CA LYS A 86 4.34 -5.96 12.07
C LYS A 86 5.10 -4.63 12.06
N LYS A 87 5.90 -4.39 11.01
CA LYS A 87 6.67 -3.16 10.81
C LYS A 87 6.58 -2.75 9.34
N ALA A 88 6.33 -1.47 9.08
CA ALA A 88 6.53 -0.88 7.77
C ALA A 88 8.03 -0.78 7.44
N GLY A 89 8.42 -1.12 6.21
CA GLY A 89 9.80 -0.96 5.75
C GLY A 89 10.14 0.50 5.54
N THR A 90 11.31 0.94 6.01
CA THR A 90 11.85 2.29 5.79
C THR A 90 12.91 2.27 4.69
N CYS A 91 13.14 3.41 4.05
CA CYS A 91 14.08 3.55 2.94
C CYS A 91 14.62 4.97 2.78
N SER A 92 15.70 5.09 2.01
CA SER A 92 16.22 6.32 1.42
C SER A 92 16.35 6.21 -0.11
N SER A 93 16.09 5.03 -0.68
CA SER A 93 16.09 4.78 -2.13
C SER A 93 15.33 3.49 -2.47
N ASN A 94 14.87 3.34 -3.72
CA ASN A 94 14.12 2.17 -4.18
C ASN A 94 14.87 0.85 -4.03
N SER A 95 16.21 0.84 -4.03
CA SER A 95 17.04 -0.37 -3.92
C SER A 95 17.03 -1.02 -2.53
N GLN A 96 16.43 -0.36 -1.53
CA GLN A 96 16.26 -0.90 -0.17
C GLN A 96 14.88 -1.55 0.03
N CYS A 97 13.95 -1.36 -0.91
CA CYS A 97 12.62 -1.95 -0.88
C CYS A 97 12.59 -3.28 -1.67
N LEU A 98 11.51 -4.05 -1.52
CA LEU A 98 11.30 -5.26 -2.30
C LEU A 98 11.13 -4.92 -3.81
N SER A 99 11.33 -5.90 -4.69
CA SER A 99 11.30 -5.69 -6.15
C SER A 99 9.95 -5.19 -6.70
N ASN A 100 8.86 -5.38 -5.95
CA ASN A 100 7.52 -4.88 -6.24
C ASN A 100 7.16 -3.59 -5.48
N GLN A 101 8.15 -2.91 -4.88
CA GLN A 101 7.96 -1.72 -4.05
C GLN A 101 8.81 -0.55 -4.58
N ILE A 102 8.43 0.66 -4.15
CA ILE A 102 9.16 1.91 -4.35
C ILE A 102 9.27 2.67 -3.02
N CYS A 103 10.27 3.53 -2.90
CA CYS A 103 10.46 4.39 -1.75
C CYS A 103 9.66 5.70 -1.93
N ILE A 104 8.67 5.93 -1.07
CA ILE A 104 7.87 7.16 -1.02
C ILE A 104 8.04 7.76 0.37
N GLU A 105 8.50 9.01 0.47
CA GLU A 105 8.76 9.75 1.73
C GLU A 105 9.45 8.95 2.84
N GLY A 106 10.36 8.05 2.45
CA GLY A 106 11.14 7.22 3.36
C GLY A 106 10.46 5.92 3.82
N LEU A 107 9.32 5.54 3.24
CA LEU A 107 8.65 4.25 3.47
C LEU A 107 8.56 3.42 2.19
N CYS A 108 8.85 2.13 2.30
CA CYS A 108 8.66 1.16 1.23
C CYS A 108 7.18 0.89 1.01
N SER A 109 6.71 1.32 -0.16
CA SER A 109 5.31 1.36 -0.57
C SER A 109 5.13 0.49 -1.82
N LEU A 110 3.95 -0.10 -2.05
CA LEU A 110 3.75 -0.94 -3.24
C LEU A 110 3.91 -0.10 -4.51
N LYS A 111 4.58 -0.65 -5.52
CA LYS A 111 4.73 0.02 -6.81
C LYS A 111 3.34 0.11 -7.48
N PRO A 112 2.94 1.28 -8.01
CA PRO A 112 1.72 1.39 -8.79
C PRO A 112 1.70 0.36 -9.94
N PRO A 113 0.54 -0.27 -10.23
CA PRO A 113 0.43 -1.21 -11.34
C PRO A 113 0.72 -0.52 -12.68
N GLU A 114 1.24 -1.27 -13.66
CA GLU A 114 1.64 -0.71 -14.96
C GLU A 114 0.49 -0.06 -15.74
N ASN A 115 -0.74 -0.51 -15.49
CA ASN A 115 -1.97 0.08 -15.98
C ASN A 115 -2.81 0.54 -14.77
N PRO A 116 -2.54 1.71 -14.17
CA PRO A 116 -3.28 2.18 -13.02
C PRO A 116 -4.73 2.52 -13.42
N PRO A 117 -5.72 2.22 -12.56
CA PRO A 117 -7.07 2.71 -12.79
C PRO A 117 -7.08 4.24 -12.78
N THR A 118 -7.90 4.85 -13.62
CA THR A 118 -8.17 6.29 -13.54
C THR A 118 -8.88 6.58 -12.23
N CYS A 119 -8.32 7.47 -11.43
CA CYS A 119 -8.86 7.85 -10.13
C CYS A 119 -9.22 9.35 -10.08
N ASN A 120 -10.04 9.74 -9.10
CA ASN A 120 -10.48 11.12 -8.88
C ASN A 120 -10.04 11.58 -7.47
N PRO A 121 -9.06 12.50 -7.37
CA PRO A 121 -8.58 13.00 -6.07
C PRO A 121 -9.62 13.92 -5.39
N ASN A 122 -10.58 14.44 -6.14
CA ASN A 122 -11.58 15.40 -5.66
C ASN A 122 -12.84 14.73 -5.07
N THR A 123 -12.70 13.56 -4.41
CA THR A 123 -13.81 12.86 -3.76
C THR A 123 -13.79 13.10 -2.25
N SER A 124 -14.90 13.62 -1.71
CA SER A 124 -15.00 13.98 -0.28
C SER A 124 -15.19 12.79 0.66
N ASP A 125 -15.53 11.61 0.12
CA ASP A 125 -15.69 10.36 0.85
C ASP A 125 -14.59 9.34 0.56
N PHE A 126 -13.52 9.76 -0.13
CA PHE A 126 -12.40 8.93 -0.60
C PHE A 126 -12.82 7.71 -1.44
N LYS A 127 -14.01 7.72 -2.07
CA LYS A 127 -14.34 6.79 -3.17
C LYS A 127 -13.71 7.27 -4.48
N ASP A 128 -12.40 7.46 -4.42
CA ASP A 128 -11.54 8.02 -5.45
C ASP A 128 -11.31 7.08 -6.65
N GLY A 129 -11.82 5.84 -6.62
CA GLY A 129 -11.59 4.82 -7.65
C GLY A 129 -10.32 4.00 -7.43
N CYS A 130 -9.55 4.28 -6.39
CA CYS A 130 -8.47 3.43 -5.91
C CYS A 130 -8.98 2.36 -4.94
N ASP A 131 -8.21 1.29 -4.78
CA ASP A 131 -8.48 0.27 -3.76
C ASP A 131 -8.42 0.85 -2.33
N THR A 132 -8.80 0.02 -1.37
CA THR A 132 -8.93 0.39 0.04
C THR A 132 -7.58 0.73 0.70
N TYR A 133 -6.44 0.36 0.12
CA TYR A 133 -5.09 0.60 0.67
C TYR A 133 -4.29 1.66 -0.11
N SER A 134 -4.95 2.32 -1.05
CA SER A 134 -4.37 3.30 -1.96
C SER A 134 -5.21 4.57 -2.00
N VAL A 135 -4.56 5.73 -2.14
CA VAL A 135 -5.24 7.03 -2.30
C VAL A 135 -4.92 7.59 -3.68
N CYS A 136 -5.90 8.20 -4.33
CA CYS A 136 -5.66 8.94 -5.56
C CYS A 136 -4.88 10.22 -5.25
N LEU A 137 -3.64 10.28 -5.72
CA LEU A 137 -2.82 11.48 -5.66
C LEU A 137 -2.83 12.15 -7.02
N ASP A 138 -3.00 13.47 -7.03
CA ASP A 138 -2.67 14.30 -8.19
C ASP A 138 -1.23 14.80 -8.04
N PRO A 139 -0.28 14.36 -8.88
CA PRO A 139 1.11 14.80 -8.76
C PRO A 139 1.37 16.20 -9.35
N ASP A 140 0.46 16.77 -10.14
CA ASP A 140 0.51 18.20 -10.49
C ASP A 140 -0.86 18.83 -10.76
N ASP A 141 -1.19 19.90 -10.03
CA ASP A 141 -2.40 20.73 -10.22
C ASP A 141 -2.51 21.36 -11.64
N GLN A 142 -1.48 21.19 -12.47
CA GLN A 142 -1.42 21.67 -13.86
C GLN A 142 -1.72 20.58 -14.90
N GLY A 143 -1.94 19.32 -14.50
CA GLY A 143 -2.41 18.23 -15.37
C GLY A 143 -1.40 17.73 -16.41
N SER A 144 -0.10 17.97 -16.19
CA SER A 144 1.00 17.45 -17.02
C SER A 144 1.19 15.94 -16.81
N GLN A 145 0.81 15.46 -15.64
CA GLN A 145 0.76 14.08 -15.22
C GLN A 145 -0.70 13.72 -14.92
N LYS A 146 -1.00 12.41 -14.82
CA LYS A 146 -2.34 11.94 -14.51
C LYS A 146 -2.42 11.56 -13.03
N PRO A 147 -3.57 11.79 -12.35
CA PRO A 147 -3.81 11.23 -11.04
C PRO A 147 -3.61 9.72 -11.02
N TYR A 148 -3.02 9.21 -9.95
CA TYR A 148 -2.69 7.80 -9.80
C TYR A 148 -2.96 7.31 -8.38
N CYS A 149 -3.24 6.02 -8.26
CA CYS A 149 -3.39 5.37 -6.96
C CYS A 149 -2.02 5.10 -6.33
N ALA A 150 -1.69 5.86 -5.29
CA ALA A 150 -0.53 5.61 -4.45
C ALA A 150 -0.93 4.64 -3.33
N SER A 151 -0.37 3.42 -3.36
CA SER A 151 -0.54 2.43 -2.28
C SER A 151 0.45 2.71 -1.15
N PHE A 152 -0.02 2.78 0.08
CA PHE A 152 0.83 3.10 1.24
C PHE A 152 1.22 1.86 2.03
N ALA A 153 2.29 1.97 2.83
CA ALA A 153 2.65 0.90 3.75
C ALA A 153 1.51 0.64 4.76
N PRO A 154 1.16 -0.63 5.07
CA PRO A 154 0.15 -0.94 6.08
C PRO A 154 0.54 -0.36 7.45
N CYS A 155 -0.46 -0.08 8.30
CA CYS A 155 -0.18 0.24 9.69
C CYS A 155 0.58 -0.91 10.38
N PRO A 156 1.53 -0.62 11.28
CA PRO A 156 2.09 -1.60 12.21
C PRO A 156 1.07 -2.09 13.25
N GLU A 157 1.39 -3.19 13.93
CA GLU A 157 0.53 -3.83 14.96
C GLU A 157 0.22 -2.90 16.16
N ASP A 158 1.11 -1.96 16.48
CA ASP A 158 0.93 -0.94 17.53
C ASP A 158 0.25 0.36 17.03
N GLY A 159 -0.07 0.44 15.73
CA GLY A 159 -0.61 1.65 15.09
C GLY A 159 0.40 2.80 14.92
N VAL A 160 1.67 2.63 15.31
CA VAL A 160 2.70 3.67 15.28
C VAL A 160 3.50 3.59 13.99
N CYS A 161 3.02 4.29 12.96
CA CYS A 161 3.72 4.42 11.70
C CYS A 161 5.13 5.03 11.86
N PRO A 162 6.18 4.49 11.20
CA PRO A 162 7.49 5.12 11.21
C PRO A 162 7.41 6.48 10.52
N THR A 163 8.04 7.49 11.12
CA THR A 163 7.89 8.89 10.68
C THR A 163 8.56 9.21 9.33
N GLY A 164 9.42 8.34 8.80
CA GLY A 164 10.01 8.51 7.47
C GLY A 164 10.73 9.85 7.31
N LEU A 165 10.56 10.49 6.14
CA LEU A 165 11.09 11.82 5.84
C LEU A 165 10.10 12.96 6.12
N GLY A 166 8.79 12.70 5.98
CA GLY A 166 7.74 13.72 6.06
C GLY A 166 6.77 13.58 7.24
N GLY A 167 6.96 12.61 8.12
CA GLY A 167 6.00 12.19 9.14
C GLY A 167 5.02 11.13 8.62
N ALA A 168 4.36 10.42 9.54
CA ALA A 168 3.29 9.50 9.20
C ALA A 168 2.36 9.21 10.39
N VAL A 169 1.09 8.94 10.08
CA VAL A 169 0.10 8.45 11.05
C VAL A 169 -0.72 7.32 10.45
N CYS A 170 -1.10 6.33 11.27
CA CYS A 170 -2.01 5.28 10.83
C CYS A 170 -3.40 5.86 10.51
N ASN A 171 -3.99 5.43 9.39
CA ASN A 171 -5.42 5.59 9.17
C ASN A 171 -6.20 4.59 10.05
N ASP A 172 -6.57 4.99 11.26
CA ASP A 172 -7.41 4.21 12.19
C ASP A 172 -8.90 4.62 12.11
N GLY A 173 -9.32 5.15 10.94
CA GLY A 173 -10.69 5.59 10.67
C GLY A 173 -10.83 7.06 10.23
N TYR A 174 -9.72 7.76 9.98
CA TYR A 174 -9.71 9.16 9.54
C TYR A 174 -10.15 9.35 8.09
N LEU A 175 -9.68 8.48 7.19
CA LEU A 175 -10.13 8.42 5.81
C LEU A 175 -11.23 7.36 5.72
N GLN A 176 -12.47 7.82 5.55
CA GLN A 176 -13.61 6.92 5.36
C GLN A 176 -13.44 6.08 4.09
N ASN A 177 -13.98 4.86 4.07
CA ASN A 177 -13.88 3.90 2.96
C ASN A 177 -12.44 3.45 2.60
N LYS A 178 -11.43 3.83 3.39
CA LYS A 178 -10.03 3.42 3.28
C LYS A 178 -9.61 2.59 4.50
N GLY A 179 -8.74 1.62 4.27
CA GLY A 179 -8.24 0.67 5.27
C GLY A 179 -7.05 1.23 6.04
N ARG A 180 -6.44 0.39 6.89
CA ARG A 180 -5.38 0.84 7.82
C ARG A 180 -4.00 0.84 7.18
N PHE A 181 -3.59 1.99 6.66
CA PHE A 181 -2.25 2.28 6.14
C PHE A 181 -1.65 3.55 6.76
N CYS A 182 -0.33 3.69 6.64
CA CYS A 182 0.44 4.84 7.09
C CYS A 182 0.30 6.01 6.10
N MET A 183 -0.49 7.01 6.50
CA MET A 183 -0.65 8.27 5.77
C MET A 183 0.60 9.12 5.95
N GLN A 184 1.47 9.10 4.95
CA GLN A 184 2.72 9.88 4.92
C GLN A 184 2.42 11.38 4.85
N GLY A 185 3.30 12.21 5.42
CA GLY A 185 3.13 13.66 5.51
C GLY A 185 2.19 14.15 6.62
N LEU A 186 1.37 13.26 7.18
CA LEU A 186 0.32 13.60 8.16
C LEU A 186 0.70 13.27 9.61
N CYS A 187 0.12 14.02 10.54
CA CYS A 187 0.37 13.89 11.98
C CYS A 187 -0.86 14.18 12.86
N ARG A 188 -0.93 13.50 14.02
CA ARG A 188 -1.80 13.89 15.14
C ARG A 188 -1.07 14.80 16.11
N GLU A 189 0.19 14.49 16.39
CA GLU A 189 1.06 15.18 17.35
C GLU A 189 2.53 15.12 16.89
N ASN A 190 3.43 15.82 17.58
CA ASN A 190 4.84 15.91 17.20
C ASN A 190 5.57 14.56 17.16
N SER A 191 5.07 13.53 17.87
CA SER A 191 5.63 12.17 17.82
C SER A 191 5.48 11.50 16.44
N ASN A 192 4.51 11.94 15.63
CA ASN A 192 4.29 11.45 14.26
C ASN A 192 5.22 12.11 13.23
N CYS A 193 6.03 13.09 13.64
CA CYS A 193 6.91 13.85 12.77
C CYS A 193 8.39 13.47 12.95
N PRO A 194 9.26 13.78 11.97
CA PRO A 194 10.70 13.67 12.15
C PRO A 194 11.18 14.52 13.35
N SER A 195 12.30 14.13 13.95
CA SER A 195 12.82 14.82 15.14
C SER A 195 12.99 16.32 14.92
N SER A 196 12.55 17.12 15.90
CA SER A 196 12.54 18.60 15.87
C SER A 196 11.61 19.25 14.83
N TRP A 197 10.66 18.50 14.24
CA TRP A 197 9.56 19.05 13.44
C TRP A 197 8.29 19.21 14.30
N ASN A 198 7.41 20.13 13.91
CA ASN A 198 6.14 20.38 14.59
C ASN A 198 4.96 19.83 13.78
N CYS A 199 3.95 19.29 14.46
CA CYS A 199 2.69 18.90 13.83
C CYS A 199 1.76 20.12 13.72
N VAL A 200 1.59 20.64 12.52
CA VAL A 200 0.83 21.87 12.26
C VAL A 200 -0.58 21.54 11.80
N LYS A 201 -1.58 21.97 12.58
CA LYS A 201 -3.00 21.79 12.27
C LYS A 201 -3.48 22.85 11.26
N PRO A 202 -4.32 22.50 10.27
CA PRO A 202 -4.83 23.47 9.30
C PRO A 202 -5.77 24.52 9.90
N PHE A 203 -6.49 24.16 10.96
CA PHE A 203 -7.43 25.01 11.69
C PHE A 203 -7.63 24.48 13.12
N SER A 204 -8.18 25.33 14.00
CA SER A 204 -8.52 24.92 15.38
C SER A 204 -9.54 23.79 15.39
N GLY A 205 -9.22 22.68 16.08
CA GLY A 205 -10.07 21.48 16.13
C GLY A 205 -9.79 20.43 15.04
N ALA A 206 -8.85 20.68 14.12
CA ALA A 206 -8.44 19.65 13.16
C ALA A 206 -7.71 18.49 13.87
N VAL A 207 -8.19 17.25 13.66
CA VAL A 207 -7.59 16.04 14.25
C VAL A 207 -6.25 15.69 13.58
N LEU A 208 -6.15 15.89 12.27
CA LEU A 208 -4.92 15.71 11.50
C LEU A 208 -4.28 17.05 11.14
N GLY A 209 -2.97 17.03 10.94
CA GLY A 209 -2.15 18.14 10.46
C GLY A 209 -0.99 17.64 9.63
N PHE A 210 -0.07 18.55 9.32
CA PHE A 210 1.11 18.30 8.48
C PHE A 210 2.38 18.53 9.29
N CYS A 211 3.40 17.70 9.08
CA CYS A 211 4.68 17.90 9.74
C CYS A 211 5.47 19.06 9.10
N SER A 212 5.94 19.99 9.92
CA SER A 212 6.69 21.17 9.50
C SER A 212 8.11 21.18 10.07
N PRO A 213 9.17 21.29 9.23
CA PRO A 213 10.54 21.53 9.66
C PRO A 213 10.78 22.98 10.10
N GLY A 214 9.77 23.85 10.04
CA GLY A 214 9.88 25.28 10.35
C GLY A 214 10.78 26.08 9.41
N ALA A 215 11.06 25.58 8.21
CA ALA A 215 11.84 26.29 7.20
C ALA A 215 10.94 27.23 6.36
N LEU A 216 11.55 28.17 5.62
CA LEU A 216 10.84 29.11 4.74
C LEU A 216 9.83 28.39 3.84
N GLY A 217 8.59 28.90 3.79
CA GLY A 217 7.48 28.36 3.00
C GLY A 217 6.74 27.16 3.61
N PHE A 218 7.25 26.53 4.66
CA PHE A 218 6.58 25.39 5.30
C PHE A 218 5.41 25.83 6.19
N PRO A 219 4.40 24.95 6.39
CA PRO A 219 3.19 25.30 7.12
C PRO A 219 3.46 25.68 8.57
N CYS A 220 2.68 26.63 9.09
CA CYS A 220 2.70 27.07 10.47
C CYS A 220 1.31 27.56 10.92
N THR A 221 1.14 27.73 12.23
CA THR A 221 -0.03 28.41 12.85
C THR A 221 0.38 29.41 13.91
N GLU A 222 1.60 29.27 14.44
CA GLU A 222 2.20 30.12 15.45
C GLU A 222 3.71 30.27 15.18
N ASN A 223 4.30 31.35 15.68
CA ASN A 223 5.72 31.70 15.46
C ASN A 223 6.69 30.60 15.93
N SER A 224 6.35 29.87 16.98
CA SER A 224 7.09 28.73 17.54
C SER A 224 7.28 27.57 16.56
N HIS A 225 6.41 27.45 15.55
CA HIS A 225 6.57 26.42 14.51
C HIS A 225 7.70 26.73 13.53
N CYS A 226 8.18 27.98 13.48
CA CYS A 226 9.13 28.48 12.49
C CYS A 226 10.52 28.74 13.07
N LYS A 227 11.57 28.32 12.37
CA LYS A 227 12.98 28.55 12.77
C LYS A 227 13.37 30.03 12.76
N SER A 228 12.67 30.84 11.98
CA SER A 228 12.76 32.30 11.96
C SER A 228 12.03 32.99 13.12
N GLY A 229 11.17 32.27 13.85
CA GLY A 229 10.23 32.85 14.80
C GLY A 229 9.11 33.68 14.15
N GLN A 230 8.85 33.52 12.84
CA GLN A 230 7.78 34.24 12.13
C GLN A 230 6.89 33.29 11.34
N CYS A 231 5.63 33.21 11.73
CA CYS A 231 4.56 32.56 10.99
C CYS A 231 3.68 33.64 10.34
N PHE A 232 3.61 33.65 9.00
CA PHE A 232 2.70 34.53 8.27
C PHE A 232 1.39 33.80 8.02
N SER A 233 0.42 33.99 8.93
CA SER A 233 -0.92 33.41 8.89
C SER A 233 -2.01 34.46 9.11
N ALA A 234 -3.23 34.15 8.65
CA ALA A 234 -4.43 34.81 9.14
C ALA A 234 -4.90 34.14 10.45
N PRO A 235 -5.51 34.87 11.41
CA PRO A 235 -5.97 34.29 12.67
C PRO A 235 -6.89 33.08 12.47
N GLY A 236 -6.53 31.95 13.08
CA GLY A 236 -7.30 30.69 13.00
C GLY A 236 -7.06 29.84 11.75
N MET A 237 -6.24 30.29 10.79
CA MET A 237 -5.85 29.53 9.60
C MET A 237 -4.37 29.16 9.64
N MET A 238 -4.01 28.12 8.88
CA MET A 238 -2.62 27.83 8.53
C MET A 238 -2.01 28.99 7.74
N GLY A 239 -0.74 29.28 8.00
CA GLY A 239 0.11 30.16 7.22
C GLY A 239 1.42 29.48 6.83
N ALA A 240 2.39 30.27 6.38
CA ALA A 240 3.72 29.80 6.02
C ALA A 240 4.81 30.48 6.88
N CYS A 241 5.87 29.75 7.19
CA CYS A 241 7.06 30.31 7.83
C CYS A 241 7.78 31.26 6.87
N MET A 242 8.21 32.42 7.38
CA MET A 242 8.90 33.49 6.64
C MET A 242 10.30 33.73 7.21
#